data_AF-A0A345EA26-F1
#
_entry.id   AF-A0A345EA26-F1
#
_cell.length_a   1.000
_cell.length_b   1.000
_cell.length_c   1.000
_cell.angle_alpha   90.00
_cell.angle_beta   90.00
_cell.angle_gamma   90.00
#
_symmetry.space_group_name_H-M   'P 1'
#
loop_
_entity.id
_entity.type
_entity.pdbx_description
1 polymer ?
#
loop_
_entity_poly.entity_id
_entity_poly.type
_entity_poly.pdbx_seq_one_letter_code
_entity_poly.pdbx_strand_id
1 'polypeptide(L)'
;MRVWVDPKETAAGAWGATDNDDDDPPATSPAVPVFERALSTRYPVQYTDGAYLTPMATDPNERTGGDGYARIQFNCAVDRAGTIKLTARGYRWGGDEPDMRFKSLFSREAEPTETVPFETYERWLRFQHGTVTGFEDGDAYIHFEPTDGAVEDGRERREWTALRWAVRLRLAELELIRNAPFARYRLRERDEWDAVCGTLRWKPTAFGDAAGD
;
A
#
# COMPACT_ATOMS: atom_id res chain seq x y z
N MET A 1 -12.52 -27.01 23.54
CA MET A 1 -11.16 -26.52 23.83
C MET A 1 -10.40 -26.51 22.51
N ARG A 2 -10.18 -25.35 21.87
CA ARG A 2 -9.54 -25.27 20.54
C ARG A 2 -8.03 -25.22 20.75
N VAL A 3 -7.36 -26.33 20.46
CA VAL A 3 -5.91 -26.47 20.52
C VAL A 3 -5.35 -25.83 19.25
N TRP A 4 -4.55 -24.78 19.42
CA TRP A 4 -3.73 -24.21 18.35
C TRP A 4 -2.61 -25.20 18.02
N VAL A 5 -2.50 -25.60 16.77
CA VAL A 5 -1.43 -26.49 16.29
C VAL A 5 -0.26 -25.62 15.82
N ASP A 6 0.91 -25.83 16.43
CA ASP A 6 2.18 -25.19 16.12
C ASP A 6 2.74 -25.70 14.76
N PRO A 7 3.06 -24.82 13.79
CA PRO A 7 3.54 -25.21 12.47
C PRO A 7 5.05 -25.52 12.47
N LYS A 8 5.53 -26.31 13.44
CA LYS A 8 6.92 -26.80 13.44
C LYS A 8 7.03 -28.33 13.43
N GLU A 9 7.47 -28.80 12.27
CA GLU A 9 8.48 -29.86 12.06
C GLU A 9 8.19 -31.30 12.46
N THR A 10 7.05 -31.65 13.07
CA THR A 10 6.73 -33.06 13.38
C THR A 10 5.55 -33.67 12.62
N ALA A 11 4.94 -32.93 11.69
CA ALA A 11 3.85 -33.42 10.85
C ALA A 11 4.22 -33.53 9.35
N ALA A 12 5.48 -33.77 9.00
CA ALA A 12 5.88 -33.97 7.59
C ALA A 12 5.10 -35.13 6.92
N GLY A 13 4.68 -36.14 7.70
CA GLY A 13 3.87 -37.26 7.21
C GLY A 13 2.37 -37.00 7.01
N ALA A 14 1.86 -35.83 7.42
CA ALA A 14 0.46 -35.45 7.20
C ALA A 14 0.23 -34.61 5.93
N TRP A 15 1.31 -34.21 5.25
CA TRP A 15 1.29 -33.32 4.09
C TRP A 15 1.71 -34.01 2.78
N GLY A 16 1.25 -35.23 2.55
CA GLY A 16 1.50 -35.90 1.26
C GLY A 16 1.37 -37.42 1.25
N ALA A 17 0.26 -37.98 1.74
CA ALA A 17 -0.09 -39.37 1.45
C ALA A 17 -1.38 -39.38 0.62
N THR A 18 -1.20 -39.72 -0.65
CA THR A 18 -2.22 -39.96 -1.68
C THR A 18 -3.11 -41.14 -1.30
N ASP A 19 -4.42 -40.90 -1.24
CA ASP A 19 -5.41 -41.89 -1.64
C ASP A 19 -6.08 -41.36 -2.91
N ASN A 20 -5.98 -42.15 -3.97
CA ASN A 20 -6.55 -41.90 -5.29
C ASN A 20 -8.08 -41.77 -5.19
N ASP A 21 -8.59 -40.59 -5.54
CA ASP A 21 -9.78 -40.47 -6.38
C ASP A 21 -9.36 -39.67 -7.63
N ASP A 22 -9.26 -40.38 -8.75
CA ASP A 22 -9.13 -39.81 -10.09
C ASP A 22 -10.42 -39.05 -10.44
N ASP A 23 -10.52 -37.76 -10.09
CA ASP A 23 -11.21 -36.72 -10.88
C ASP A 23 -11.21 -35.29 -10.24
N ASP A 24 -10.27 -34.97 -9.35
CA ASP A 24 -10.12 -33.58 -8.90
C ASP A 24 -9.22 -32.78 -9.87
N PRO A 25 -9.71 -31.73 -10.55
CA PRO A 25 -8.85 -30.86 -11.34
C PRO A 25 -7.78 -30.24 -10.43
N PRO A 26 -6.52 -30.15 -10.87
CA PRO A 26 -5.44 -29.63 -10.02
C PRO A 26 -5.83 -28.26 -9.48
N ALA A 27 -5.85 -28.17 -8.14
CA ALA A 27 -6.22 -26.99 -7.40
C ALA A 27 -5.43 -25.76 -7.88
N THR A 28 -6.19 -24.77 -8.37
CA THR A 28 -5.85 -23.36 -8.57
C THR A 28 -4.70 -23.08 -9.53
N SER A 29 -5.04 -22.56 -10.71
CA SER A 29 -4.10 -21.90 -11.62
C SER A 29 -3.13 -20.99 -10.84
N PRO A 30 -1.81 -21.01 -11.13
CA PRO A 30 -0.86 -20.15 -10.44
C PRO A 30 -1.31 -18.70 -10.56
N ALA A 31 -1.33 -17.98 -9.44
CA ALA A 31 -1.68 -16.56 -9.43
C ALA A 31 -0.84 -15.84 -10.49
N VAL A 32 -1.51 -15.13 -11.40
CA VAL A 32 -0.86 -14.40 -12.49
C VAL A 32 0.25 -13.51 -11.89
N PRO A 33 1.50 -13.61 -12.37
CA PRO A 33 2.62 -12.83 -11.85
C PRO A 33 2.31 -11.34 -11.75
N VAL A 34 2.78 -10.68 -10.69
CA VAL A 34 2.55 -9.24 -10.43
C VAL A 34 2.88 -8.38 -11.66
N PHE A 35 3.98 -8.71 -12.34
CA PHE A 35 4.40 -8.00 -13.55
C PHE A 35 3.44 -8.17 -14.72
N GLU A 36 2.89 -9.37 -14.92
CA GLU A 36 1.92 -9.66 -15.98
C GLU A 36 0.58 -8.97 -15.69
N ARG A 37 0.14 -8.98 -14.42
CA ARG A 37 -1.03 -8.22 -13.98
C ARG A 37 -0.87 -6.73 -14.29
N ALA A 38 0.27 -6.15 -13.95
CA ALA A 38 0.56 -4.74 -14.25
C ALA A 38 0.53 -4.42 -15.75
N LEU A 39 1.15 -5.26 -16.59
CA LEU A 39 1.14 -5.10 -18.05
C LEU A 39 -0.27 -5.19 -18.67
N SER A 40 -1.15 -5.97 -18.05
CA SER A 40 -2.52 -6.14 -18.55
C SER A 40 -3.44 -4.95 -18.24
N THR A 41 -3.06 -4.08 -17.30
CA THR A 41 -3.88 -2.95 -16.86
C THR A 41 -3.86 -1.82 -17.89
N ARG A 42 -5.05 -1.28 -18.21
CA ARG A 42 -5.22 -0.19 -19.17
C ARG A 42 -5.59 1.11 -18.47
N TYR A 43 -5.11 2.24 -18.99
CA TYR A 43 -5.55 3.57 -18.53
C TYR A 43 -6.83 4.01 -19.24
N PRO A 44 -7.64 4.88 -18.62
CA PRO A 44 -7.49 5.36 -17.25
C PRO A 44 -7.88 4.29 -16.24
N VAL A 45 -7.26 4.31 -15.06
CA VAL A 45 -7.62 3.44 -13.95
C VAL A 45 -7.74 4.27 -12.69
N GLN A 46 -8.78 4.01 -11.90
CA GLN A 46 -8.96 4.61 -10.58
C GLN A 46 -9.61 3.60 -9.65
N TYR A 47 -9.03 3.42 -8.47
CA TYR A 47 -9.57 2.54 -7.44
C TYR A 47 -9.30 3.12 -6.05
N THR A 48 -10.13 2.72 -5.10
CA THR A 48 -9.92 3.03 -3.69
C THR A 48 -9.35 1.80 -3.03
N ASP A 49 -8.37 2.00 -2.16
CA ASP A 49 -7.82 0.92 -1.36
C ASP A 49 -7.89 1.23 0.13
N GLY A 50 -8.21 0.18 0.88
CA GLY A 50 -8.80 0.24 2.22
C GLY A 50 -7.89 0.77 3.32
N ALA A 51 -8.53 0.97 4.47
CA ALA A 51 -7.99 1.62 5.66
C ALA A 51 -7.12 0.69 6.50
N TYR A 52 -5.81 0.71 6.27
CA TYR A 52 -4.85 -0.11 7.03
C TYR A 52 -4.56 0.52 8.38
N LEU A 53 -4.69 -0.25 9.47
CA LEU A 53 -3.98 0.04 10.71
C LEU A 53 -2.51 -0.33 10.47
N THR A 54 -1.71 0.67 10.13
CA THR A 54 -0.27 0.49 9.88
C THR A 54 0.50 1.11 11.03
N PRO A 55 1.52 0.42 11.55
CA PRO A 55 2.60 1.12 12.24
C PRO A 55 3.21 2.15 11.29
N MET A 56 3.69 3.28 11.83
CA MET A 56 4.17 4.39 11.00
C MET A 56 5.58 4.20 10.41
N ALA A 57 6.16 3.00 10.54
CA ALA A 57 7.52 2.70 10.13
C ALA A 57 7.81 3.06 8.66
N THR A 58 9.02 3.57 8.43
CA THR A 58 9.50 3.87 7.08
C THR A 58 9.95 2.60 6.38
N ASP A 59 10.49 1.62 7.13
CA ASP A 59 10.89 0.29 6.65
C ASP A 59 9.97 -0.80 7.25
N PRO A 60 9.50 -1.78 6.46
CA PRO A 60 8.71 -2.91 6.97
C PRO A 60 9.43 -3.76 8.03
N ASN A 61 10.75 -3.69 8.14
CA ASN A 61 11.58 -4.46 9.08
C ASN A 61 11.99 -3.66 10.33
N GLU A 62 11.66 -2.37 10.41
CA GLU A 62 12.01 -1.53 11.56
C GLU A 62 11.00 -1.75 12.70
N ARG A 63 11.52 -2.01 13.91
CA ARG A 63 10.68 -2.19 15.10
C ARG A 63 10.08 -0.86 15.51
N THR A 64 8.75 -0.82 15.55
CA THR A 64 7.86 0.34 15.69
C THR A 64 7.78 0.95 17.09
N GLY A 65 8.86 0.90 17.87
CA GLY A 65 8.87 1.18 19.31
C GLY A 65 8.48 2.60 19.74
N GLY A 66 8.27 3.55 18.82
CA GLY A 66 7.78 4.90 19.11
C GLY A 66 6.96 5.55 17.99
N ASP A 67 6.63 4.79 16.95
CA ASP A 67 6.15 5.35 15.68
C ASP A 67 4.64 5.62 15.67
N GLY A 68 3.90 5.16 16.67
CA GLY A 68 2.45 5.26 16.71
C GLY A 68 1.77 4.48 15.59
N TYR A 69 0.50 4.77 15.39
CA TYR A 69 -0.40 4.09 14.47
C TYR A 69 -0.98 5.06 13.46
N ALA A 70 -1.35 4.54 12.29
CA ALA A 70 -2.24 5.24 11.39
C ALA A 70 -3.32 4.35 10.81
N ARG A 71 -4.44 4.99 10.50
CA ARG A 71 -5.48 4.47 9.62
C ARG A 71 -5.43 5.28 8.33
N ILE A 72 -5.06 4.67 7.21
CA ILE A 72 -4.88 5.38 5.93
C ILE A 72 -5.76 4.78 4.85
N GLN A 73 -6.61 5.59 4.25
CA GLN A 73 -7.35 5.26 3.03
C GLN A 73 -6.66 5.88 1.82
N PHE A 74 -6.51 5.09 0.75
CA PHE A 74 -5.91 5.53 -0.50
C PHE A 74 -6.94 5.65 -1.62
N ASN A 75 -6.80 6.67 -2.46
CA ASN A 75 -7.41 6.73 -3.78
C ASN A 75 -6.27 6.80 -4.80
N CYS A 76 -6.19 5.77 -5.63
CA CYS A 76 -5.11 5.50 -6.55
C CYS A 76 -5.63 5.73 -7.97
N ALA A 77 -4.96 6.58 -8.75
CA ALA A 77 -5.34 6.85 -10.13
C ALA A 77 -4.15 7.01 -11.07
N VAL A 78 -4.29 6.48 -12.29
CA VAL A 78 -3.49 6.86 -13.46
C VAL A 78 -4.46 7.35 -14.53
N ASP A 79 -4.32 8.61 -14.94
CA ASP A 79 -5.20 9.19 -15.95
C ASP A 79 -4.81 8.77 -17.39
N ARG A 80 -5.58 9.21 -18.38
CA ARG A 80 -5.34 8.87 -19.80
C ARG A 80 -4.00 9.35 -20.32
N ALA A 81 -3.44 10.42 -19.75
CA ALA A 81 -2.14 10.93 -20.13
C ALA A 81 -1.00 10.12 -19.48
N GLY A 82 -1.29 9.31 -18.46
CA GLY A 82 -0.28 8.62 -17.65
C GLY A 82 0.12 9.39 -16.40
N THR A 83 -0.63 10.43 -16.02
CA THR A 83 -0.37 11.17 -14.77
C THR A 83 -0.79 10.33 -13.58
N ILE A 84 0.12 10.19 -12.62
CA ILE A 84 -0.14 9.52 -11.35
C ILE A 84 -0.78 10.51 -10.39
N LYS A 85 -1.89 10.11 -9.77
CA LYS A 85 -2.51 10.81 -8.64
C LYS A 85 -2.82 9.80 -7.54
N LEU A 86 -2.17 9.96 -6.40
CA LEU A 86 -2.41 9.18 -5.19
C LEU A 86 -2.87 10.11 -4.08
N THR A 87 -4.12 9.97 -3.64
CA THR A 87 -4.61 10.63 -2.43
C THR A 87 -4.51 9.68 -1.26
N ALA A 88 -3.82 10.07 -0.19
CA ALA A 88 -3.82 9.38 1.10
C ALA A 88 -4.55 10.25 2.12
N ARG A 89 -5.52 9.71 2.84
CA ARG A 89 -6.22 10.42 3.90
C ARG A 89 -6.45 9.54 5.10
N GLY A 90 -6.48 10.12 6.29
CA GLY A 90 -6.77 9.37 7.49
C GLY A 90 -6.28 10.03 8.77
N TYR A 91 -5.92 9.19 9.72
CA TYR A 91 -5.59 9.58 11.09
C TYR A 91 -4.25 8.98 11.51
N ARG A 92 -3.51 9.69 12.36
CA ARG A 92 -2.30 9.22 13.04
C ARG A 92 -2.46 9.46 14.54
N TRP A 93 -2.03 8.52 15.37
CA TRP A 93 -2.11 8.64 16.82
C TRP A 93 -1.07 7.80 17.55
N GLY A 94 -0.86 8.09 18.83
CA GLY A 94 -0.07 7.24 19.74
C GLY A 94 1.43 7.19 19.45
N GLY A 95 1.95 8.16 18.71
CA GLY A 95 3.39 8.40 18.57
C GLY A 95 3.84 9.61 19.39
N ASP A 96 5.09 10.03 19.22
CA ASP A 96 5.64 11.20 19.91
C ASP A 96 5.05 12.54 19.42
N GLU A 97 4.53 12.56 18.19
CA GLU A 97 3.82 13.72 17.64
C GLU A 97 2.34 13.74 18.09
N PRO A 98 1.73 14.92 18.24
CA PRO A 98 0.31 15.01 18.55
C PRO A 98 -0.53 14.32 17.49
N ASP A 99 -1.62 13.68 17.92
CA ASP A 99 -2.56 13.04 17.02
C ASP A 99 -3.04 14.02 15.94
N MET A 100 -3.31 13.48 14.76
CA MET A 100 -3.67 14.32 13.62
C MET A 100 -4.59 13.60 12.65
N ARG A 101 -5.48 14.37 12.01
CA ARG A 101 -6.10 13.99 10.75
C ARG A 101 -5.33 14.61 9.59
N PHE A 102 -5.17 13.88 8.50
CA PHE A 102 -4.42 14.36 7.35
C PHE A 102 -5.08 14.01 6.02
N LYS A 103 -4.71 14.78 4.99
CA LYS A 103 -4.96 14.49 3.59
C LYS A 103 -3.71 14.89 2.79
N SER A 104 -3.12 13.94 2.09
CA SER A 104 -2.00 14.13 1.18
C SER A 104 -2.42 13.78 -0.23
N LEU A 105 -1.98 14.56 -1.20
CA LEU A 105 -2.04 14.25 -2.62
C LEU A 105 -0.61 14.17 -3.14
N PHE A 106 -0.24 13.00 -3.64
CA PHE A 106 0.99 12.78 -4.40
C PHE A 106 0.65 12.80 -5.88
N SER A 107 1.36 13.61 -6.65
CA SER A 107 1.19 13.69 -8.10
C SER A 107 2.51 13.61 -8.82
N ARG A 108 2.43 13.04 -10.04
CA ARG A 108 3.58 12.99 -10.94
C ARG A 108 3.11 12.94 -12.38
N GLU A 109 3.64 13.84 -13.19
CA GLU A 109 3.31 13.96 -14.61
C GLU A 109 3.82 12.76 -15.42
N ALA A 110 3.22 12.58 -16.60
CA ALA A 110 3.51 11.46 -17.50
C ALA A 110 4.80 11.62 -18.30
N GLU A 111 5.19 12.86 -18.58
CA GLU A 111 6.35 13.19 -19.42
C GLU A 111 7.67 12.80 -18.73
N PRO A 112 8.76 12.62 -19.51
CA PRO A 112 10.09 12.52 -18.94
C PRO A 112 10.38 13.83 -18.20
N THR A 113 10.25 13.79 -16.89
CA THR A 113 10.74 14.83 -16.00
C THR A 113 12.25 14.98 -16.24
N GLU A 114 12.78 16.21 -16.15
CA GLU A 114 14.24 16.45 -16.19
C GLU A 114 15.00 15.71 -15.06
N THR A 115 14.26 15.20 -14.07
CA THR A 115 14.71 14.32 -13.00
C THR A 115 14.46 12.84 -13.33
N VAL A 116 15.29 11.95 -12.77
CA VAL A 116 15.19 10.52 -13.04
C VAL A 116 13.77 10.04 -12.75
N PRO A 117 13.10 9.40 -13.72
CA PRO A 117 11.79 8.93 -13.44
C PRO A 117 11.80 7.91 -12.30
N PHE A 118 10.84 8.01 -11.39
CA PHE A 118 10.72 7.20 -10.17
C PHE A 118 11.72 7.65 -9.11
N GLU A 119 11.65 8.92 -8.71
CA GLU A 119 12.53 9.54 -7.71
C GLU A 119 11.77 10.55 -6.86
N THR A 120 11.24 11.61 -7.47
CA THR A 120 10.55 12.68 -6.73
C THR A 120 9.06 12.76 -7.09
N TYR A 121 8.23 13.05 -6.09
CA TYR A 121 6.80 13.31 -6.23
C TYR A 121 6.46 14.71 -5.73
N GLU A 122 5.52 15.38 -6.40
CA GLU A 122 4.89 16.56 -5.82
C GLU A 122 3.90 16.11 -4.76
N ARG A 123 4.01 16.69 -3.56
CA ARG A 123 3.10 16.44 -2.44
C ARG A 123 2.39 17.72 -2.05
N TRP A 124 1.07 17.71 -2.12
CA TRP A 124 0.25 18.60 -1.32
C TRP A 124 -0.15 17.87 -0.04
N LEU A 125 -0.01 18.53 1.11
CA LEU A 125 -0.42 18.01 2.40
C LEU A 125 -1.28 19.06 3.10
N ARG A 126 -2.36 18.59 3.73
CA ARG A 126 -3.09 19.31 4.75
C ARG A 126 -3.27 18.40 5.96
N PHE A 127 -3.00 18.91 7.15
CA PHE A 127 -3.26 18.20 8.39
C PHE A 127 -3.89 19.11 9.43
N GLN A 128 -4.50 18.50 10.43
CA GLN A 128 -5.00 19.17 11.60
C GLN A 128 -4.73 18.33 12.83
N HIS A 129 -4.16 18.95 13.86
CA HIS A 129 -3.97 18.30 15.15
C HIS A 129 -5.28 18.22 15.94
N GLY A 130 -5.36 17.21 16.80
CA GLY A 130 -6.53 16.94 17.61
C GLY A 130 -6.30 15.75 18.52
N THR A 131 -7.38 15.11 18.94
CA THR A 131 -7.34 13.86 19.72
C THR A 131 -8.06 12.77 18.95
N VAL A 132 -7.43 11.60 18.82
CA VAL A 132 -8.03 10.43 18.16
C VAL A 132 -8.50 9.44 19.23
N THR A 133 -9.78 9.07 19.17
CA THR A 133 -10.44 8.17 20.13
C THR A 133 -11.34 7.16 19.41
N GLY A 134 -12.00 6.26 20.14
CA GLY A 134 -13.03 5.35 19.57
C GLY A 134 -12.49 3.97 19.13
N PHE A 135 -11.47 3.46 19.81
CA PHE A 135 -10.88 2.14 19.51
C PHE A 135 -11.62 0.97 20.17
N GLU A 136 -12.65 1.22 20.99
CA GLU A 136 -13.29 0.22 21.85
C GLU A 136 -14.19 -0.78 21.07
N ASP A 137 -14.77 -0.37 19.93
CA ASP A 137 -15.65 -1.19 19.08
C ASP A 137 -14.98 -1.62 17.75
N GLY A 138 -13.65 -1.66 17.73
CA GLY A 138 -12.84 -1.95 16.54
C GLY A 138 -12.66 -0.75 15.60
N ASP A 139 -11.85 -0.93 14.56
CA ASP A 139 -11.35 0.16 13.71
C ASP A 139 -12.43 0.93 12.91
N ALA A 140 -13.71 0.54 13.03
CA ALA A 140 -14.83 1.15 12.33
C ALA A 140 -15.21 2.54 12.88
N TYR A 141 -14.81 2.88 14.11
CA TYR A 141 -15.33 4.05 14.83
C TYR A 141 -14.25 5.01 15.32
N ILE A 142 -13.26 5.34 14.48
CA ILE A 142 -12.31 6.41 14.82
C ILE A 142 -13.06 7.76 14.93
N HIS A 143 -13.05 8.32 16.14
CA HIS A 143 -13.51 9.67 16.43
C HIS A 143 -12.31 10.62 16.48
N PHE A 144 -12.45 11.81 15.88
CA PHE A 144 -11.41 12.84 15.88
C PHE A 144 -11.98 14.15 16.38
N GLU A 145 -11.44 14.62 17.50
CA GLU A 145 -11.76 15.92 18.08
C GLU A 145 -10.67 16.94 17.69
N PRO A 146 -10.98 17.93 16.84
CA PRO A 146 -9.99 18.89 16.36
C PRO A 146 -9.53 19.85 17.48
N THR A 147 -8.25 20.18 17.48
CA THR A 147 -7.77 21.37 18.20
C THR A 147 -7.99 22.61 17.34
N ASP A 148 -8.60 23.64 17.94
CA ASP A 148 -8.88 24.90 17.26
C ASP A 148 -7.59 25.61 16.82
N GLY A 149 -7.58 26.12 15.59
CA GLY A 149 -6.45 26.84 15.01
C GLY A 149 -5.25 25.96 14.60
N ALA A 150 -5.26 24.66 14.87
CA ALA A 150 -4.15 23.76 14.59
C ALA A 150 -4.21 23.12 13.18
N VAL A 151 -4.49 23.92 12.15
CA VAL A 151 -4.57 23.48 10.75
C VAL A 151 -3.37 24.00 9.98
N GLU A 152 -2.70 23.10 9.26
CA GLU A 152 -1.58 23.45 8.39
C GLU A 152 -1.78 22.83 7.01
N ASP A 153 -1.35 23.55 5.97
CA ASP A 153 -1.27 23.05 4.61
C ASP A 153 -0.01 23.53 3.87
N GLY A 154 0.40 22.77 2.86
CA GLY A 154 1.62 23.06 2.13
C GLY A 154 1.79 22.23 0.87
N ARG A 155 2.71 22.68 0.02
CA ARG A 155 3.18 21.95 -1.16
C ARG A 155 4.68 21.82 -1.10
N GLU A 156 5.18 20.64 -1.43
CA GLU A 156 6.60 20.34 -1.43
C GLU A 156 6.92 19.21 -2.40
N ARG A 157 8.20 19.07 -2.74
CA ARG A 157 8.73 17.90 -3.44
C ARG A 157 9.21 16.89 -2.41
N ARG A 158 8.87 15.61 -2.61
CA ARG A 158 9.27 14.51 -1.74
C ARG A 158 10.00 13.45 -2.52
N GLU A 159 11.19 13.12 -2.04
CA GLU A 159 11.99 11.99 -2.54
C GLU A 159 11.36 10.66 -2.15
N TRP A 160 11.49 9.66 -3.03
CA TRP A 160 10.98 8.30 -2.87
C TRP A 160 11.36 7.70 -1.52
N THR A 161 12.63 7.83 -1.13
CA THR A 161 13.18 7.26 0.10
C THR A 161 12.65 7.95 1.37
N ALA A 162 12.14 9.17 1.26
CA ALA A 162 11.49 9.90 2.34
C ALA A 162 9.99 9.60 2.46
N LEU A 163 9.44 8.76 1.57
CA LEU A 163 8.04 8.33 1.63
C LEU A 163 7.88 7.11 2.55
N ARG A 164 6.80 7.14 3.33
CA ARG A 164 6.40 6.00 4.17
C ARG A 164 6.15 4.78 3.29
N TRP A 165 6.46 3.60 3.82
CA TRP A 165 6.33 2.34 3.07
C TRP A 165 4.94 2.14 2.44
N ALA A 166 3.87 2.41 3.21
CA ALA A 166 2.50 2.30 2.69
C ALA A 166 2.24 3.20 1.47
N VAL A 167 2.86 4.39 1.41
CA VAL A 167 2.77 5.29 0.25
C VAL A 167 3.63 4.77 -0.90
N ARG A 168 4.87 4.33 -0.62
CA ARG A 168 5.77 3.73 -1.62
C ARG A 168 5.13 2.55 -2.31
N LEU A 169 4.49 1.65 -1.57
CA LEU A 169 3.79 0.50 -2.14
C LEU A 169 2.70 0.91 -3.13
N ARG A 170 1.87 1.91 -2.78
CA ARG A 170 0.79 2.41 -3.66
C ARG A 170 1.33 3.14 -4.89
N LEU A 171 2.41 3.90 -4.73
CA LEU A 171 3.08 4.53 -5.85
C LEU A 171 3.76 3.50 -6.75
N ALA A 172 4.35 2.44 -6.20
CA ALA A 172 4.89 1.32 -6.96
C ALA A 172 3.82 0.63 -7.79
N GLU A 173 2.62 0.41 -7.22
CA GLU A 173 1.46 -0.09 -8.00
C GLU A 173 1.18 0.83 -9.18
N LEU A 174 1.00 2.13 -8.96
CA LEU A 174 0.66 3.10 -10.00
C LEU A 174 1.74 3.24 -11.08
N GLU A 175 3.02 3.16 -10.68
CA GLU A 175 4.17 3.20 -11.58
C GLU A 175 4.30 1.91 -12.39
N LEU A 176 3.96 0.76 -11.80
CA LEU A 176 3.90 -0.52 -12.50
C LEU A 176 2.77 -0.54 -13.53
N ILE A 177 1.62 0.06 -13.22
CA ILE A 177 0.57 0.28 -14.22
C ILE A 177 1.20 1.14 -15.32
N ARG A 178 1.68 2.35 -14.96
CA ARG A 178 2.23 3.38 -15.87
C ARG A 178 3.29 2.87 -16.86
N ASN A 179 4.31 2.19 -16.36
CA ASN A 179 5.43 1.66 -17.14
C ASN A 179 6.07 0.48 -16.40
N ALA A 180 5.45 -0.69 -16.51
CA ALA A 180 5.88 -1.88 -15.77
C ALA A 180 7.37 -2.22 -15.95
N PRO A 181 7.95 -2.26 -17.17
CA PRO A 181 9.37 -2.58 -17.35
C PRO A 181 10.30 -1.62 -16.59
N PHE A 182 10.03 -0.32 -16.67
CA PHE A 182 10.86 0.69 -16.03
C PHE A 182 10.69 0.70 -14.51
N ALA A 183 9.46 0.63 -14.00
CA ALA A 183 9.19 0.56 -12.57
C ALA A 183 9.86 -0.68 -11.93
N ARG A 184 9.78 -1.84 -12.60
CA ARG A 184 10.49 -3.05 -12.17
C ARG A 184 12.01 -2.86 -12.15
N TYR A 185 12.58 -2.23 -13.17
CA TYR A 185 14.00 -1.92 -13.22
C TYR A 185 14.43 -1.04 -12.04
N ARG A 186 13.72 0.08 -11.79
CA ARG A 186 14.04 1.03 -10.72
C ARG A 186 13.84 0.47 -9.32
N LEU A 187 12.86 -0.41 -9.12
CA LEU A 187 12.66 -1.14 -7.86
C LEU A 187 13.79 -2.14 -7.62
N ARG A 188 14.29 -2.80 -8.68
CA ARG A 188 15.43 -3.72 -8.57
C ARG A 188 16.75 -3.00 -8.27
N GLU A 189 17.00 -1.88 -8.93
CA GLU A 189 18.18 -1.04 -8.62
C GLU A 189 18.20 -0.55 -7.17
N ARG A 190 17.03 -0.44 -6.54
CA ARG A 190 16.87 -0.05 -5.14
C ARG A 190 16.74 -1.21 -4.17
N ASP A 191 16.81 -2.45 -4.65
CA ASP A 191 16.60 -3.67 -3.85
C ASP A 191 15.22 -3.74 -3.16
N GLU A 192 14.22 -3.05 -3.71
CA GLU A 192 12.85 -3.00 -3.18
C GLU A 192 11.88 -3.94 -3.92
N TRP A 193 12.31 -4.49 -5.06
CA TRP A 193 11.46 -5.30 -5.94
C TRP A 193 10.83 -6.49 -5.24
N ASP A 194 11.59 -7.24 -4.44
CA ASP A 194 11.09 -8.46 -3.81
C ASP A 194 10.07 -8.16 -2.70
N ALA A 195 10.28 -7.09 -1.93
CA ALA A 195 9.33 -6.64 -0.92
C ALA A 195 8.02 -6.15 -1.55
N VAL A 196 8.10 -5.36 -2.62
CA VAL A 196 6.92 -4.91 -3.38
C VAL A 196 6.21 -6.12 -4.00
N CYS A 197 6.92 -6.96 -4.75
CA CYS A 197 6.37 -8.12 -5.43
C CYS A 197 5.70 -9.09 -4.43
N GLY A 198 6.37 -9.38 -3.30
CA GLY A 198 5.83 -10.20 -2.23
C GLY A 198 4.53 -9.65 -1.66
N THR A 199 4.43 -8.35 -1.47
CA THR A 199 3.21 -7.69 -0.98
C THR A 199 2.08 -7.71 -2.01
N LEU A 200 2.38 -7.36 -3.27
CA LEU A 200 1.39 -7.27 -4.35
C LEU A 200 0.86 -8.63 -4.80
N ARG A 201 1.68 -9.69 -4.67
CA ARG A 201 1.30 -11.07 -5.00
C ARG A 201 0.01 -11.49 -4.29
N TRP A 202 -0.16 -11.10 -3.03
CA TRP A 202 -1.30 -11.49 -2.20
C TRP A 202 -2.42 -10.47 -2.18
N LYS A 203 -2.32 -9.40 -2.97
CA LYS A 203 -3.32 -8.34 -3.04
C LYS A 203 -4.18 -8.50 -4.30
N PRO A 204 -5.41 -9.02 -4.19
CA PRO A 204 -6.27 -9.28 -5.36
C PRO A 204 -6.68 -8.00 -6.07
N THR A 205 -6.88 -6.91 -5.32
CA THR A 205 -7.26 -5.59 -5.81
C THR A 205 -6.08 -4.75 -6.33
N ALA A 206 -4.86 -5.30 -6.33
CA ALA A 206 -3.72 -4.60 -6.93
C ALA A 206 -3.99 -4.40 -8.42
N PHE A 207 -3.69 -3.19 -8.90
CA PHE A 207 -3.92 -2.75 -10.29
C PHE A 207 -5.40 -2.50 -10.66
N GLY A 208 -6.25 -2.28 -9.65
CA GLY A 208 -7.68 -2.07 -9.81
C GLY A 208 -8.47 -3.34 -9.49
N ASP A 209 -9.79 -3.20 -9.37
CA ASP A 209 -10.65 -4.38 -9.28
C ASP A 209 -10.53 -5.15 -10.60
N ALA A 210 -10.24 -6.45 -10.52
CA ALA A 210 -10.57 -7.32 -11.63
C ALA A 210 -12.07 -7.19 -11.80
N ALA A 211 -12.51 -6.51 -12.86
CA ALA A 211 -13.91 -6.57 -13.27
C ALA A 211 -14.23 -8.06 -13.42
N GLY A 212 -14.96 -8.60 -12.44
CA GLY A 212 -15.62 -9.88 -12.59
C GLY A 212 -16.62 -9.70 -13.71
N ASP A 213 -16.44 -10.50 -14.77
CA ASP A 213 -17.52 -10.83 -15.71
C ASP A 213 -18.78 -11.31 -14.96
#